data_AF-A0A533BMD8-F1
#
_entry.id   AF-A0A533BMD8-F1
#
_cell.length_a   1.000
_cell.length_b   1.000
_cell.length_c   1.000
_cell.angle_alpha   90.00
_cell.angle_beta   90.00
_cell.angle_gamma   90.00
#
_symmetry.space_group_name_H-M   'P 1'
#
loop_
_entity.id
_entity.type
_entity.pdbx_description
1 polymer ?
#
loop_
_entity_poly.entity_id
_entity_poly.type
_entity_poly.pdbx_seq_one_letter_code
_entity_poly.pdbx_strand_id
1 'polypeptide(L)'
;MPVELGEMQAKIKKLKSKASDTSGMAETEMHRKAEDLKKQHKHWVLSRSPSEQSNGSLFLRHMRAQTALQWHFTIDVDWVPGSEVGLERLLDFCDRWKLKATIFVAGRFAETYADLIRDCRRRGHELGTHGWEHGGLEKDEDFRSASYDQQRAWIRLATEAVENASGVRPVIFRAPSLWIGETTLRALEDEGYLYDSSVPARRFDCGFGRVHYLKYFRAPSEPYRLSSSHLRLPGHSSLIEMAPSAFLFPINMATLRVLGLSVMKWMVRRISRRASRLVFYCHPHEFVHAHRQSFPCNMSKWNMQGMGPENFSPLDAFVEHMMRQGCSASLFADSFSNARGLWSNAPADTRLPSDAIDAVHAHGTSLPQGLSRRPMPAHMSSGTDGATRRSIHCEVPSQL
;
A
#
# COMPACT_ATOMS: atom_id res chain seq x y z
N MET A 1 -14.81 37.01 10.49
CA MET A 1 -13.99 36.35 11.53
C MET A 1 -12.82 35.51 10.98
N PRO A 2 -12.96 34.63 9.98
CA PRO A 2 -11.81 33.94 9.37
C PRO A 2 -10.96 34.84 8.46
N VAL A 3 -11.61 35.85 7.86
CA VAL A 3 -11.00 36.78 6.89
C VAL A 3 -9.90 37.63 7.54
N GLU A 4 -10.17 38.25 8.69
CA GLU A 4 -9.19 39.08 9.41
C GLU A 4 -7.96 38.28 9.91
N LEU A 5 -8.16 37.01 10.29
CA LEU A 5 -7.09 36.11 10.72
C LEU A 5 -6.15 35.77 9.53
N GLY A 6 -6.75 35.44 8.39
CA GLY A 6 -6.04 35.16 7.16
C GLY A 6 -5.26 36.37 6.65
N GLU A 7 -5.87 37.56 6.70
CA GLU A 7 -5.23 38.82 6.31
C GLU A 7 -4.02 39.16 7.19
N MET A 8 -4.12 38.98 8.51
CA MET A 8 -3.03 39.28 9.42
C MET A 8 -1.85 38.30 9.28
N GLN A 9 -2.13 37.01 9.07
CA GLN A 9 -1.10 35.99 8.80
C GLN A 9 -0.44 36.20 7.43
N ALA A 10 -1.21 36.58 6.40
CA ALA A 10 -0.69 36.93 5.09
C ALA A 10 0.23 38.17 5.16
N LYS A 11 -0.13 39.17 5.98
CA LYS A 11 0.68 40.38 6.20
C LYS A 11 2.01 40.06 6.89
N ILE A 12 2.01 39.18 7.89
CA ILE A 12 3.24 38.70 8.55
C ILE A 12 4.14 37.94 7.58
N LYS A 13 3.56 37.05 6.75
CA LYS A 13 4.33 36.28 5.75
C LYS A 13 4.95 37.21 4.70
N LYS A 14 4.20 38.21 4.22
CA LYS A 14 4.66 39.20 3.24
C LYS A 14 5.79 40.08 3.80
N LEU A 15 5.71 40.50 5.06
CA LEU A 15 6.76 41.30 5.70
C LEU A 15 8.05 40.50 5.90
N LYS A 16 7.96 39.22 6.29
CA LYS A 16 9.14 38.34 6.41
C LYS A 16 9.82 38.05 5.08
N SER A 17 9.02 37.81 4.03
CA SER A 17 9.53 37.61 2.68
C SER A 17 10.20 38.88 2.13
N LYS A 18 9.69 40.07 2.46
CA LYS A 18 10.36 41.32 2.04
C LYS A 18 11.64 41.59 2.84
N ALA A 19 11.66 41.22 4.12
CA ALA A 19 12.85 41.37 4.94
C ALA A 19 14.00 40.47 4.45
N SER A 20 13.73 39.25 3.99
CA SER A 20 14.78 38.39 3.41
C SER A 20 15.41 38.93 2.12
N ASP A 21 14.74 39.88 1.45
CA ASP A 21 15.14 40.43 0.17
C ASP A 21 15.78 41.83 0.29
N THR A 22 15.92 42.37 1.52
CA THR A 22 16.50 43.71 1.78
C THR A 22 17.52 43.64 2.90
N SER A 23 18.62 44.40 2.81
CA SER A 23 19.71 44.38 3.81
C SER A 23 19.84 45.68 4.61
N GLY A 24 20.19 45.58 5.89
CA GLY A 24 20.54 46.72 6.75
C GLY A 24 19.39 47.26 7.59
N MET A 25 19.38 48.56 7.92
CA MET A 25 18.39 49.14 8.86
C MET A 25 16.92 48.88 8.47
N ALA A 26 16.60 48.80 7.17
CA ALA A 26 15.25 48.53 6.68
C ALA A 26 14.78 47.08 6.96
N GLU A 27 15.70 46.12 6.96
CA GLU A 27 15.46 44.71 7.31
C GLU A 27 15.07 44.59 8.80
N THR A 28 15.85 45.26 9.66
CA THR A 28 15.63 45.28 11.12
C THR A 28 14.29 45.91 11.50
N GLU A 29 13.88 46.98 10.82
CA GLU A 29 12.58 47.63 11.01
C GLU A 29 11.42 46.71 10.59
N MET A 30 11.57 45.98 9.48
CA MET A 30 10.54 45.05 8.99
C MET A 30 10.41 43.81 9.88
N HIS A 31 11.51 43.29 10.40
CA HIS A 31 11.50 42.22 11.40
C HIS A 31 10.82 42.65 12.70
N ARG A 32 11.09 43.88 13.17
CA ARG A 32 10.44 44.44 14.37
C ARG A 32 8.92 44.57 14.17
N LYS A 33 8.47 45.08 13.03
CA LYS A 33 7.04 45.17 12.69
C LYS A 33 6.37 43.79 12.60
N ALA A 34 7.07 42.78 12.08
CA ALA A 34 6.55 41.42 12.02
C ALA A 34 6.41 40.78 13.41
N GLU A 35 7.34 41.05 14.33
CA GLU A 35 7.25 40.59 15.72
C GLU A 35 6.14 41.31 16.50
N ASP A 36 5.94 42.61 16.30
CA ASP A 36 4.85 43.34 16.95
C ASP A 36 3.48 42.83 16.48
N LEU A 37 3.33 42.55 15.18
CA LEU A 37 2.11 41.92 14.64
C LEU A 37 1.89 40.50 15.18
N LYS A 38 2.95 39.72 15.41
CA LYS A 38 2.83 38.41 16.07
C LYS A 38 2.41 38.54 17.53
N LYS A 39 2.93 39.53 18.26
CA LYS A 39 2.53 39.79 19.64
C LYS A 39 1.07 40.22 19.71
N GLN A 40 0.62 41.10 18.80
CA GLN A 40 -0.79 41.48 18.68
C GLN A 40 -1.67 40.28 18.30
N HIS A 41 -1.23 39.41 17.39
CA HIS A 41 -1.92 38.16 17.08
C HIS A 41 -2.07 37.25 18.30
N LYS A 42 -0.98 37.04 19.04
CA LYS A 42 -0.98 36.22 20.25
C LYS A 42 -1.89 36.80 21.32
N HIS A 43 -1.84 38.12 21.54
CA HIS A 43 -2.70 38.81 22.50
C HIS A 43 -4.18 38.73 22.10
N TRP A 44 -4.50 38.94 20.82
CA TRP A 44 -5.86 38.84 20.29
C TRP A 44 -6.43 37.41 20.38
N VAL A 45 -5.59 36.39 20.16
CA VAL A 45 -5.99 34.99 20.35
C VAL A 45 -6.24 34.70 21.84
N LEU A 46 -5.38 35.18 22.73
CA LEU A 46 -5.49 34.97 24.17
C LEU A 46 -6.62 35.77 24.83
N SER A 47 -7.08 36.86 24.22
CA SER A 47 -8.17 37.70 24.74
C SER A 47 -9.58 37.17 24.42
N ARG A 48 -9.72 36.00 23.77
CA ARG A 48 -11.02 35.39 23.48
C ARG A 48 -11.38 34.27 24.44
N SER A 49 -12.69 34.12 24.70
CA SER A 49 -13.19 33.10 25.62
C SER A 49 -12.90 31.69 25.09
N PRO A 50 -12.62 30.72 25.98
CA PRO A 50 -12.37 29.32 25.60
C PRO A 50 -13.48 28.66 24.76
N SER A 51 -14.71 29.19 24.83
CA SER A 51 -15.88 28.71 24.06
C SER A 51 -15.83 29.04 22.57
N GLU A 52 -15.19 30.14 22.17
CA GLU A 52 -15.10 30.53 20.75
C GLU A 52 -13.97 29.80 20.02
N GLN A 53 -12.91 29.43 20.75
CA GLN A 53 -11.80 28.63 20.21
C GLN A 53 -12.15 27.15 20.05
N SER A 54 -13.04 26.62 20.89
CA SER A 54 -13.45 25.21 20.84
C SER A 54 -14.37 24.91 19.66
N ASN A 55 -15.28 25.83 19.29
CA ASN A 55 -16.31 25.59 18.29
C ASN A 55 -15.78 25.39 16.86
N GLY A 56 -14.72 26.11 16.44
CA GLY A 56 -14.11 25.90 15.11
C GLY A 56 -13.33 24.57 14.99
N SER A 57 -12.68 24.15 16.07
CA SER A 57 -11.99 22.86 16.17
C SER A 57 -12.96 21.68 16.25
N LEU A 58 -14.07 21.86 16.98
CA LEU A 58 -15.16 20.89 17.07
C LEU A 58 -15.92 20.73 15.75
N PHE A 59 -16.15 21.82 15.00
CA PHE A 59 -16.82 21.77 13.71
C PHE A 59 -15.98 21.03 12.65
N LEU A 60 -14.67 21.29 12.57
CA LEU A 60 -13.76 20.54 11.69
C LEU A 60 -13.56 19.07 12.14
N ARG A 61 -13.60 18.79 13.46
CA ARG A 61 -13.65 17.41 13.99
C ARG A 61 -14.97 16.71 13.68
N HIS A 62 -16.10 17.42 13.71
CA HIS A 62 -17.42 16.89 13.35
C HIS A 62 -17.53 16.63 11.85
N MET A 63 -17.05 17.53 11.00
CA MET A 63 -17.02 17.32 9.55
C MET A 63 -16.09 16.16 9.16
N ARG A 64 -14.93 16.00 9.81
CA ARG A 64 -14.07 14.82 9.61
C ARG A 64 -14.68 13.52 10.15
N ALA A 65 -15.62 13.59 11.07
CA ALA A 65 -16.31 12.43 11.63
C ALA A 65 -17.45 11.90 10.74
N GLN A 66 -17.76 12.57 9.61
CA GLN A 66 -18.88 12.21 8.75
C GLN A 66 -18.50 11.54 7.43
N THR A 67 -17.21 11.42 7.09
CA THR A 67 -16.79 10.56 5.97
C THR A 67 -16.60 9.14 6.50
N ALA A 68 -17.42 8.20 6.02
CA ALA A 68 -17.24 6.79 6.30
C ALA A 68 -15.81 6.36 5.98
N LEU A 69 -15.20 5.58 6.88
CA LEU A 69 -13.84 5.05 6.70
C LEU A 69 -13.82 4.21 5.42
N GLN A 70 -13.00 4.60 4.44
CA GLN A 70 -12.74 3.80 3.26
C GLN A 70 -11.81 2.66 3.64
N TRP A 71 -12.24 1.43 3.38
CA TRP A 71 -11.49 0.24 3.73
C TRP A 71 -10.99 -0.44 2.47
N HIS A 72 -9.70 -0.74 2.44
CA HIS A 72 -9.07 -1.55 1.42
C HIS A 72 -8.72 -2.91 2.01
N PHE A 73 -9.37 -3.94 1.51
CA PHE A 73 -9.02 -5.33 1.79
C PHE A 73 -8.01 -5.78 0.75
N THR A 74 -6.79 -6.08 1.16
CA THR A 74 -5.71 -6.45 0.23
C THR A 74 -5.18 -7.84 0.55
N ILE A 75 -4.68 -8.53 -0.46
CA ILE A 75 -4.13 -9.89 -0.34
C ILE A 75 -2.75 -9.90 -0.98
N ASP A 76 -1.75 -10.33 -0.23
CA ASP A 76 -0.37 -10.45 -0.70
C ASP A 76 -0.09 -11.93 -1.02
N VAL A 77 -0.02 -12.24 -2.31
CA VAL A 77 0.13 -13.59 -2.84
C VAL A 77 1.61 -13.87 -3.12
N ASP A 78 2.23 -14.47 -2.12
CA ASP A 78 3.63 -14.89 -2.16
C ASP A 78 3.80 -16.22 -2.90
N TRP A 79 5.00 -16.50 -3.38
CA TRP A 79 5.45 -17.80 -3.86
C TRP A 79 5.80 -18.74 -2.70
N VAL A 80 4.80 -19.02 -1.85
CA VAL A 80 4.90 -19.98 -0.74
C VAL A 80 4.01 -21.18 -1.04
N PRO A 81 4.49 -22.44 -0.96
CA PRO A 81 3.68 -23.63 -1.15
C PRO A 81 2.41 -23.62 -0.31
N GLY A 82 1.24 -23.83 -0.92
CA GLY A 82 -0.07 -23.75 -0.26
C GLY A 82 -0.78 -22.42 -0.45
N SER A 83 -0.11 -21.40 -0.99
CA SER A 83 -0.73 -20.10 -1.27
C SER A 83 -1.84 -20.20 -2.32
N GLU A 84 -1.77 -21.15 -3.25
CA GLU A 84 -2.83 -21.43 -4.22
C GLU A 84 -4.13 -21.87 -3.54
N VAL A 85 -4.04 -22.82 -2.59
CA VAL A 85 -5.19 -23.29 -1.81
C VAL A 85 -5.74 -22.18 -0.90
N GLY A 86 -4.84 -21.40 -0.29
CA GLY A 86 -5.22 -20.26 0.53
C GLY A 86 -5.96 -19.19 -0.27
N LEU A 87 -5.51 -18.94 -1.50
CA LEU A 87 -6.06 -17.89 -2.37
C LEU A 87 -7.45 -18.30 -2.87
N GLU A 88 -7.63 -19.54 -3.32
CA GLU A 88 -8.95 -20.06 -3.70
C GLU A 88 -9.99 -19.86 -2.57
N ARG A 89 -9.62 -20.22 -1.34
CA ARG A 89 -10.50 -20.04 -0.18
C ARG A 89 -10.75 -18.58 0.18
N LEU A 90 -9.76 -17.71 -0.03
CA LEU A 90 -9.92 -16.27 0.15
C LEU A 90 -10.83 -15.65 -0.92
N LEU A 91 -10.80 -16.14 -2.16
CA LEU A 91 -11.72 -15.73 -3.20
C LEU A 91 -13.17 -16.11 -2.82
N ASP A 92 -13.37 -17.35 -2.37
CA ASP A 92 -14.69 -17.79 -1.89
C ASP A 92 -15.16 -17.00 -0.67
N PHE A 93 -14.24 -16.65 0.25
CA PHE A 93 -14.51 -15.76 1.37
C PHE A 93 -14.96 -14.37 0.89
N CYS A 94 -14.24 -13.79 -0.09
CA CYS A 94 -14.59 -12.50 -0.66
C CYS A 94 -15.97 -12.53 -1.32
N ASP A 95 -16.31 -13.60 -2.05
CA ASP A 95 -17.62 -13.76 -2.68
C ASP A 95 -18.76 -13.84 -1.64
N ARG A 96 -18.58 -14.62 -0.56
CA ARG A 96 -19.57 -14.70 0.54
C ARG A 96 -19.85 -13.34 1.17
N TRP A 97 -18.81 -12.54 1.37
CA TRP A 97 -18.92 -11.19 1.94
C TRP A 97 -19.17 -10.10 0.90
N LYS A 98 -19.26 -10.44 -0.39
CA LYS A 98 -19.35 -9.46 -1.51
C LYS A 98 -18.24 -8.39 -1.46
N LEU A 99 -17.03 -8.79 -1.05
CA LEU A 99 -15.86 -7.94 -1.00
C LEU A 99 -15.09 -7.99 -2.31
N LYS A 100 -14.51 -6.86 -2.72
CA LYS A 100 -13.48 -6.81 -3.75
C LYS A 100 -12.16 -6.43 -3.11
N ALA A 101 -11.19 -7.31 -3.32
CA ALA A 101 -9.81 -7.15 -2.89
C ALA A 101 -8.90 -6.55 -3.98
N THR A 102 -7.86 -5.84 -3.53
CA THR A 102 -6.64 -5.59 -4.33
C THR A 102 -5.64 -6.69 -4.02
N ILE A 103 -5.25 -7.47 -5.02
CA ILE A 103 -4.41 -8.66 -4.87
C ILE A 103 -3.04 -8.37 -5.46
N PHE A 104 -2.01 -8.34 -4.62
CA PHE A 104 -0.61 -8.16 -5.00
C PHE A 104 0.01 -9.52 -5.26
N VAL A 105 0.43 -9.78 -6.51
CA VAL A 105 0.83 -11.12 -6.95
C VAL A 105 2.32 -11.17 -7.24
N ALA A 106 3.03 -12.14 -6.66
CA ALA A 106 4.39 -12.47 -7.05
C ALA A 106 4.40 -13.01 -8.49
N GLY A 107 5.31 -12.52 -9.34
CA GLY A 107 5.36 -12.89 -10.76
C GLY A 107 5.45 -14.39 -11.01
N ARG A 108 6.26 -15.10 -10.24
CA ARG A 108 6.41 -16.56 -10.33
C ARG A 108 5.12 -17.31 -9.98
N PHE A 109 4.34 -16.78 -9.02
CA PHE A 109 3.02 -17.31 -8.71
C PHE A 109 2.07 -17.10 -9.88
N ALA A 110 2.07 -15.92 -10.51
CA ALA A 110 1.24 -15.63 -11.67
C ALA A 110 1.58 -16.50 -12.88
N GLU A 111 2.86 -16.77 -13.11
CA GLU A 111 3.32 -17.66 -14.18
C GLU A 111 2.85 -19.11 -13.95
N THR A 112 2.98 -19.60 -12.72
CA THR A 112 2.63 -20.99 -12.37
C THR A 112 1.12 -21.21 -12.32
N TYR A 113 0.37 -20.29 -11.71
CA TYR A 113 -1.06 -20.43 -11.43
C TYR A 113 -1.89 -19.41 -12.23
N ALA A 114 -1.58 -19.29 -13.53
CA ALA A 114 -2.20 -18.30 -14.41
C ALA A 114 -3.74 -18.37 -14.44
N ASP A 115 -4.31 -19.58 -14.35
CA ASP A 115 -5.77 -19.79 -14.31
C ASP A 115 -6.41 -19.18 -13.05
N LEU A 116 -5.72 -19.26 -11.91
CA LEU A 116 -6.19 -18.69 -10.64
C LEU A 116 -6.12 -17.16 -10.67
N ILE A 117 -5.07 -16.58 -11.26
CA ILE A 117 -4.98 -15.13 -11.46
C ILE A 117 -6.05 -14.62 -12.44
N ARG A 118 -6.35 -15.39 -13.48
CA ARG A 118 -7.48 -15.09 -14.37
C ARG A 118 -8.81 -15.16 -13.64
N ASP A 119 -8.98 -16.11 -12.71
CA ASP A 119 -10.17 -16.18 -11.86
C ASP A 119 -10.29 -14.98 -10.92
N CYS A 120 -9.19 -14.53 -10.28
CA CYS A 120 -9.17 -13.29 -9.51
C CYS A 120 -9.74 -12.12 -10.32
N ARG A 121 -9.25 -11.94 -11.56
CA ARG A 121 -9.73 -10.88 -12.45
C ARG A 121 -11.19 -11.06 -12.85
N ARG A 122 -11.61 -12.29 -13.16
CA ARG A 122 -12.99 -12.63 -13.53
C ARG A 122 -13.97 -12.32 -12.40
N ARG A 123 -13.58 -12.59 -11.14
CA ARG A 123 -14.35 -12.23 -9.95
C ARG A 123 -14.30 -10.73 -9.64
N GLY A 124 -13.61 -9.91 -10.43
CA GLY A 124 -13.61 -8.45 -10.30
C GLY A 124 -12.65 -7.91 -9.25
N HIS A 125 -11.63 -8.68 -8.87
CA HIS A 125 -10.54 -8.19 -8.03
C HIS A 125 -9.59 -7.30 -8.83
N GLU A 126 -8.98 -6.34 -8.15
CA GLU A 126 -7.89 -5.52 -8.69
C GLU A 126 -6.57 -6.27 -8.54
N LEU A 127 -5.71 -6.19 -9.54
CA LEU A 127 -4.42 -6.88 -9.55
C LEU A 127 -3.27 -5.87 -9.48
N GLY A 128 -2.34 -6.13 -8.57
CA GLY A 128 -1.04 -5.48 -8.46
C GLY A 128 0.09 -6.50 -8.46
N THR A 129 1.33 -6.04 -8.46
CA THR A 129 2.52 -6.91 -8.43
C THR A 129 3.22 -6.86 -7.07
N HIS A 130 3.86 -7.97 -6.71
CA HIS A 130 4.57 -8.16 -5.45
C HIS A 130 6.00 -8.70 -5.63
N GLY A 131 6.75 -8.16 -6.60
CA GLY A 131 8.05 -8.70 -7.00
C GLY A 131 7.93 -9.99 -7.83
N TRP A 132 9.06 -10.60 -8.19
CA TRP A 132 9.09 -11.83 -8.99
C TRP A 132 8.98 -13.10 -8.13
N GLU A 133 9.86 -13.28 -7.14
CA GLU A 133 10.09 -14.56 -6.46
C GLU A 133 9.51 -14.60 -5.04
N HIS A 134 9.14 -13.46 -4.45
CA HIS A 134 8.85 -13.30 -3.02
C HIS A 134 8.23 -14.52 -2.35
N GLY A 135 8.94 -15.12 -1.39
CA GLY A 135 8.57 -16.41 -0.78
C GLY A 135 9.47 -17.60 -1.18
N GLY A 136 10.44 -17.39 -2.07
CA GLY A 136 11.43 -18.40 -2.46
C GLY A 136 12.24 -18.97 -1.29
N LEU A 137 12.47 -20.30 -1.31
CA LEU A 137 13.11 -21.04 -0.21
C LEU A 137 14.61 -20.74 -0.04
N GLU A 138 15.31 -20.36 -1.11
CA GLU A 138 16.76 -20.19 -1.12
C GLU A 138 17.21 -18.72 -1.05
N LYS A 139 16.70 -17.89 -1.96
CA LYS A 139 17.05 -16.47 -2.04
C LYS A 139 15.85 -15.65 -2.47
N ASP A 140 15.57 -14.61 -1.69
CA ASP A 140 14.50 -13.65 -1.95
C ASP A 140 15.07 -12.36 -2.55
N GLU A 141 14.21 -11.58 -3.20
CA GLU A 141 14.54 -10.28 -3.76
C GLU A 141 14.71 -9.25 -2.63
N ASP A 142 15.77 -8.43 -2.70
CA ASP A 142 15.97 -7.32 -1.76
C ASP A 142 16.01 -5.98 -2.51
N PHE A 143 14.84 -5.36 -2.59
CA PHE A 143 14.63 -4.06 -3.22
C PHE A 143 15.34 -2.89 -2.49
N ARG A 144 15.95 -3.11 -1.32
CA ARG A 144 16.79 -2.09 -0.65
C ARG A 144 18.22 -2.07 -1.15
N SER A 145 18.74 -3.21 -1.60
CA SER A 145 20.17 -3.40 -1.91
C SER A 145 20.44 -3.69 -3.38
N ALA A 146 19.46 -4.22 -4.11
CA ALA A 146 19.59 -4.46 -5.54
C ALA A 146 19.79 -3.17 -6.36
N SER A 147 20.52 -3.28 -7.47
CA SER A 147 20.72 -2.17 -8.41
C SER A 147 19.41 -1.76 -9.08
N TYR A 148 19.39 -0.57 -9.68
CA TYR A 148 18.24 -0.10 -10.47
C TYR A 148 17.83 -1.09 -11.55
N ASP A 149 18.79 -1.57 -12.36
CA ASP A 149 18.50 -2.51 -13.46
C ASP A 149 17.93 -3.82 -12.94
N GLN A 150 18.43 -4.32 -11.81
CA GLN A 150 17.94 -5.55 -11.20
C GLN A 150 16.50 -5.39 -10.68
N GLN A 151 16.22 -4.30 -9.96
CA GLN A 151 14.87 -4.01 -9.46
C GLN A 151 13.88 -3.82 -10.61
N ARG A 152 14.29 -3.09 -11.66
CA ARG A 152 13.47 -2.87 -12.85
C ARG A 152 13.19 -4.16 -13.60
N ALA A 153 14.19 -5.04 -13.74
CA ALA A 153 14.01 -6.35 -14.37
C ALA A 153 12.99 -7.20 -13.61
N TRP A 154 13.06 -7.25 -12.28
CA TRP A 154 12.10 -7.95 -11.44
C TRP A 154 10.68 -7.39 -11.56
N ILE A 155 10.55 -6.07 -11.48
CA ILE A 155 9.26 -5.37 -11.64
C ILE A 155 8.67 -5.70 -13.02
N ARG A 156 9.45 -5.57 -14.09
CA ARG A 156 8.98 -5.84 -15.45
C ARG A 156 8.53 -7.27 -15.61
N LEU A 157 9.34 -8.24 -15.18
CA LEU A 157 9.03 -9.66 -15.32
C LEU A 157 7.77 -10.05 -14.55
N ALA A 158 7.59 -9.52 -13.33
CA ALA A 158 6.36 -9.70 -12.56
C ALA A 158 5.14 -9.05 -13.23
N THR A 159 5.32 -7.86 -13.81
CA THR A 159 4.27 -7.15 -14.56
C THR A 159 3.81 -7.97 -15.76
N GLU A 160 4.75 -8.47 -16.56
CA GLU A 160 4.48 -9.28 -17.74
C GLU A 160 3.78 -10.59 -17.38
N ALA A 161 4.19 -11.28 -16.31
CA ALA A 161 3.54 -12.52 -15.88
C ALA A 161 2.07 -12.30 -15.45
N VAL A 162 1.80 -11.25 -14.67
CA VAL A 162 0.44 -10.91 -14.26
C VAL A 162 -0.41 -10.44 -15.45
N GLU A 163 0.17 -9.66 -16.36
CA GLU A 163 -0.50 -9.21 -17.59
C GLU A 163 -0.85 -10.40 -18.50
N ASN A 164 0.08 -11.33 -18.70
CA ASN A 164 -0.13 -12.53 -19.50
C ASN A 164 -1.21 -13.45 -18.91
N ALA A 165 -1.25 -13.59 -17.58
CA ALA A 165 -2.24 -14.42 -16.91
C ALA A 165 -3.66 -13.81 -16.94
N SER A 166 -3.77 -12.50 -16.71
CA SER A 166 -5.03 -11.80 -16.47
C SER A 166 -5.58 -11.00 -17.67
N GLY A 167 -4.75 -10.69 -18.65
CA GLY A 167 -5.05 -9.78 -19.76
C GLY A 167 -5.10 -8.30 -19.38
N VAL A 168 -4.67 -7.93 -18.16
CA VAL A 168 -4.63 -6.54 -17.69
C VAL A 168 -3.25 -6.23 -17.14
N ARG A 169 -2.66 -5.12 -17.59
CA ARG A 169 -1.39 -4.62 -17.07
C ARG A 169 -1.59 -4.03 -15.67
N PRO A 170 -0.95 -4.57 -14.62
CA PRO A 170 -1.05 -4.02 -13.28
C PRO A 170 -0.31 -2.67 -13.18
N VAL A 171 -0.89 -1.74 -12.40
CA VAL A 171 -0.34 -0.38 -12.20
C VAL A 171 -0.11 -0.05 -10.71
N ILE A 172 -0.22 -1.06 -9.86
CA ILE A 172 -0.08 -0.95 -8.40
C ILE A 172 0.99 -1.95 -7.96
N PHE A 173 1.93 -1.48 -7.16
CA PHE A 173 3.01 -2.29 -6.62
C PHE A 173 2.95 -2.34 -5.10
N ARG A 174 3.42 -3.45 -4.53
CA ARG A 174 3.83 -3.55 -3.13
C ARG A 174 5.17 -4.24 -3.08
N ALA A 175 6.15 -3.67 -2.40
CA ALA A 175 7.47 -4.23 -2.28
C ALA A 175 7.43 -5.49 -1.40
N PRO A 176 8.08 -6.59 -1.80
CA PRO A 176 8.37 -7.71 -0.93
C PRO A 176 8.86 -7.25 0.44
N SER A 177 8.31 -7.81 1.52
CA SER A 177 8.66 -7.43 2.90
C SER A 177 8.47 -5.95 3.28
N LEU A 178 7.80 -5.15 2.45
CA LEU A 178 7.77 -3.67 2.54
C LEU A 178 9.18 -3.05 2.50
N TRP A 179 10.11 -3.71 1.82
CA TRP A 179 11.50 -3.29 1.69
C TRP A 179 11.68 -2.41 0.46
N ILE A 180 11.25 -1.15 0.58
CA ILE A 180 11.34 -0.17 -0.51
C ILE A 180 12.45 0.86 -0.30
N GLY A 181 13.06 1.29 -1.41
CA GLY A 181 14.00 2.41 -1.46
C GLY A 181 13.74 3.37 -2.63
N GLU A 182 14.45 4.48 -2.65
CA GLU A 182 14.32 5.52 -3.67
C GLU A 182 14.69 5.01 -5.08
N THR A 183 15.53 3.96 -5.18
CA THR A 183 15.78 3.24 -6.43
C THR A 183 14.54 2.50 -6.95
N THR A 184 13.77 1.90 -6.05
CA THR A 184 12.52 1.20 -6.39
C THR A 184 11.51 2.18 -6.96
N LEU A 185 11.37 3.36 -6.34
CA LEU A 185 10.50 4.42 -6.84
C LEU A 185 10.80 4.75 -8.31
N ARG A 186 12.07 5.01 -8.64
CA ARG A 186 12.48 5.31 -10.03
C ARG A 186 12.13 4.18 -10.99
N ALA A 187 12.43 2.94 -10.60
CA ALA A 187 12.12 1.77 -11.43
C ALA A 187 10.61 1.60 -11.67
N LEU A 188 9.77 1.90 -10.67
CA LEU A 188 8.31 1.86 -10.80
C LEU A 188 7.79 2.96 -11.74
N GLU A 189 8.32 4.19 -11.64
CA GLU A 189 7.96 5.29 -12.56
C GLU A 189 8.31 4.93 -14.01
N ASP A 190 9.50 4.38 -14.24
CA ASP A 190 9.96 3.99 -15.58
C ASP A 190 9.22 2.77 -16.17
N GLU A 191 8.53 1.98 -15.34
CA GLU A 191 7.66 0.87 -15.77
C GLU A 191 6.16 1.28 -15.85
N GLY A 192 5.84 2.53 -15.53
CA GLY A 192 4.51 3.11 -15.68
C GLY A 192 3.53 2.82 -14.54
N TYR A 193 4.03 2.52 -13.34
CA TYR A 193 3.18 2.33 -12.17
C TYR A 193 2.56 3.66 -11.71
N LEU A 194 1.34 3.59 -11.18
CA LEU A 194 0.60 4.76 -10.67
C LEU A 194 0.51 4.78 -9.15
N TYR A 195 0.59 3.61 -8.52
CA TYR A 195 0.42 3.46 -7.09
C TYR A 195 1.49 2.55 -6.49
N ASP A 196 1.92 2.91 -5.28
CA ASP A 196 2.75 2.08 -4.41
C ASP A 196 2.00 1.81 -3.11
N SER A 197 2.31 0.71 -2.44
CA SER A 197 1.74 0.34 -1.13
C SER A 197 2.80 -0.26 -0.24
N SER A 198 3.98 0.36 -0.20
CA SER A 198 5.18 -0.24 0.38
C SER A 198 5.69 0.47 1.62
N VAL A 199 5.30 1.72 1.88
CA VAL A 199 5.83 2.51 2.99
C VAL A 199 5.13 2.09 4.29
N PRO A 200 5.85 1.48 5.27
CA PRO A 200 5.26 1.01 6.53
C PRO A 200 5.06 2.16 7.52
N ALA A 201 4.18 3.11 7.19
CA ALA A 201 3.87 4.27 8.02
C ALA A 201 3.33 3.83 9.39
N ARG A 202 3.82 4.45 10.48
CA ARG A 202 3.38 4.17 11.88
C ARG A 202 3.62 2.74 12.38
N ARG A 203 4.38 1.92 11.65
CA ARG A 203 4.71 0.53 12.00
C ARG A 203 6.09 0.43 12.64
N PHE A 204 6.19 -0.41 13.66
CA PHE A 204 7.43 -0.84 14.29
C PHE A 204 7.19 -2.18 15.01
N ASP A 205 7.80 -3.25 14.51
CA ASP A 205 7.42 -4.63 14.82
C ASP A 205 8.03 -5.20 16.11
N CYS A 206 8.85 -4.44 16.85
CA CYS A 206 9.43 -4.84 18.15
C CYS A 206 10.08 -6.25 18.18
N GLY A 207 10.70 -6.70 17.08
CA GLY A 207 11.31 -8.04 16.96
C GLY A 207 10.40 -9.17 16.46
N PHE A 208 9.09 -8.93 16.28
CA PHE A 208 8.12 -9.96 15.87
C PHE A 208 7.89 -10.03 14.34
N GLY A 209 8.39 -9.05 13.58
CA GLY A 209 8.18 -8.92 12.13
C GLY A 209 9.45 -8.51 11.38
N ARG A 210 9.32 -7.74 10.29
CA ARG A 210 10.46 -7.33 9.43
C ARG A 210 10.77 -5.82 9.51
N VAL A 211 9.93 -5.03 10.17
CA VAL A 211 10.10 -3.57 10.28
C VAL A 211 10.62 -3.19 11.67
N HIS A 212 11.94 -3.08 11.80
CA HIS A 212 12.63 -2.72 13.06
C HIS A 212 13.35 -1.37 13.01
N TYR A 213 12.99 -0.53 12.04
CA TYR A 213 13.60 0.77 11.82
C TYR A 213 12.53 1.87 11.89
N LEU A 214 12.92 3.06 12.34
CA LEU A 214 12.00 4.20 12.48
C LEU A 214 11.98 5.12 11.24
N LYS A 215 12.71 4.79 10.17
CA LYS A 215 12.84 5.60 8.92
C LYS A 215 11.48 6.12 8.44
N TYR A 216 10.47 5.24 8.39
CA TYR A 216 9.13 5.53 7.85
C TYR A 216 8.06 5.77 8.93
N PHE A 217 8.40 5.77 10.22
CA PHE A 217 7.41 5.85 11.29
C PHE A 217 6.56 7.13 11.24
N ARG A 218 7.13 8.22 10.71
CA ARG A 218 6.47 9.53 10.55
C ARG A 218 5.93 9.79 9.14
N ALA A 219 5.98 8.81 8.25
CA ALA A 219 5.38 8.94 6.92
C ALA A 219 3.85 9.18 7.04
N PRO A 220 3.24 9.89 6.08
CA PRO A 220 1.79 10.05 6.04
C PRO A 220 1.07 8.70 6.02
N SER A 221 -0.05 8.62 6.76
CA SER A 221 -0.96 7.46 6.71
C SER A 221 -2.08 7.64 5.69
N GLU A 222 -2.25 8.86 5.17
CA GLU A 222 -3.14 9.17 4.05
C GLU A 222 -2.34 9.12 2.74
N PRO A 223 -3.01 8.88 1.60
CA PRO A 223 -2.33 8.86 0.32
C PRO A 223 -1.56 10.15 0.02
N TYR A 224 -0.36 10.01 -0.51
CA TYR A 224 0.52 11.13 -0.83
C TYR A 224 1.44 10.79 -2.00
N ARG A 225 1.87 11.81 -2.75
CA ARG A 225 2.92 11.64 -3.76
C ARG A 225 4.27 11.49 -3.09
N LEU A 226 5.06 10.51 -3.51
CA LEU A 226 6.37 10.21 -2.92
C LEU A 226 7.41 11.29 -3.30
N SER A 227 8.36 11.53 -2.40
CA SER A 227 9.56 12.32 -2.71
C SER A 227 10.68 11.42 -3.21
N SER A 228 11.30 11.81 -4.33
CA SER A 228 12.41 11.09 -4.96
C SER A 228 13.67 11.01 -4.10
N SER A 229 13.80 11.88 -3.08
CA SER A 229 14.93 11.87 -2.16
C SER A 229 14.63 11.17 -0.84
N HIS A 230 13.37 11.18 -0.40
CA HIS A 230 12.96 10.67 0.90
C HIS A 230 11.54 10.16 0.85
N LEU A 231 11.36 8.84 0.66
CA LEU A 231 10.02 8.25 0.50
C LEU A 231 9.05 8.56 1.65
N ARG A 232 9.55 8.85 2.87
CA ARG A 232 8.71 9.22 4.02
C ARG A 232 8.03 10.60 3.91
N LEU A 233 8.41 11.42 2.94
CA LEU A 233 7.97 12.81 2.80
C LEU A 233 7.13 12.98 1.53
N PRO A 234 6.11 13.87 1.55
CA PRO A 234 5.45 14.32 0.33
C PRO A 234 6.44 14.90 -0.69
N GLY A 235 6.18 14.64 -1.96
CA GLY A 235 6.97 15.14 -3.08
C GLY A 235 6.16 15.27 -4.37
N HIS A 236 6.84 15.15 -5.51
CA HIS A 236 6.28 15.40 -6.83
C HIS A 236 6.33 14.16 -7.75
N SER A 237 6.58 12.97 -7.19
CA SER A 237 6.55 11.72 -7.96
C SER A 237 5.19 11.53 -8.64
N SER A 238 5.22 10.87 -9.79
CA SER A 238 4.02 10.42 -10.50
C SER A 238 3.20 9.41 -9.68
N LEU A 239 3.88 8.63 -8.82
CA LEU A 239 3.31 7.62 -7.95
C LEU A 239 2.61 8.20 -6.72
N ILE A 240 1.48 7.59 -6.37
CA ILE A 240 0.78 7.84 -5.10
C ILE A 240 0.99 6.65 -4.18
N GLU A 241 1.53 6.91 -2.99
CA GLU A 241 1.68 5.91 -1.94
C GLU A 241 0.35 5.70 -1.20
N MET A 242 -0.07 4.45 -1.10
CA MET A 242 -1.19 3.96 -0.29
C MET A 242 -0.66 3.05 0.82
N ALA A 243 -0.16 3.67 1.88
CA ALA A 243 0.55 2.98 2.96
C ALA A 243 -0.29 1.86 3.63
N PRO A 244 0.25 0.63 3.79
CA PRO A 244 -0.34 -0.39 4.63
C PRO A 244 -0.58 0.15 6.04
N SER A 245 -1.80 -0.02 6.55
CA SER A 245 -2.18 0.64 7.79
C SER A 245 -1.54 -0.04 9.01
N ALA A 246 -1.12 0.78 9.97
CA ALA A 246 -0.55 0.32 11.22
C ALA A 246 -0.85 1.28 12.37
N PHE A 247 -0.89 0.72 13.58
CA PHE A 247 -0.81 1.47 14.83
C PHE A 247 0.19 0.76 15.73
N LEU A 248 1.47 1.11 15.57
CA LEU A 248 2.63 0.35 16.08
C LEU A 248 2.76 -1.03 15.39
N PHE A 249 1.74 -1.87 15.49
CA PHE A 249 1.62 -3.13 14.76
C PHE A 249 0.81 -2.96 13.46
N PRO A 250 1.03 -3.79 12.43
CA PRO A 250 0.27 -3.73 11.19
C PRO A 250 -1.19 -4.13 11.39
N ILE A 251 -2.07 -3.59 10.53
CA ILE A 251 -3.46 -4.03 10.39
C ILE A 251 -3.47 -5.19 9.39
N ASN A 252 -3.18 -6.39 9.87
CA ASN A 252 -3.10 -7.58 9.04
C ASN A 252 -3.60 -8.85 9.73
N MET A 253 -3.66 -9.95 8.98
CA MET A 253 -4.12 -11.25 9.49
C MET A 253 -3.25 -11.78 10.65
N ALA A 254 -1.93 -11.68 10.57
CA ALA A 254 -1.04 -12.09 11.65
C ALA A 254 -1.34 -11.37 12.98
N THR A 255 -1.54 -10.05 12.94
CA THR A 255 -1.88 -9.26 14.13
C THR A 255 -3.28 -9.60 14.65
N LEU A 256 -4.25 -9.81 13.76
CA LEU A 256 -5.60 -10.23 14.11
C LEU A 256 -5.60 -11.61 14.80
N ARG A 257 -4.82 -12.56 14.26
CA ARG A 257 -4.66 -13.92 14.79
C ARG A 257 -4.05 -13.90 16.18
N VAL A 258 -2.95 -13.16 16.37
CA VAL A 258 -2.17 -13.24 17.61
C VAL A 258 -2.70 -12.33 18.71
N LEU A 259 -3.06 -11.08 18.39
CA LEU A 259 -3.53 -10.11 19.39
C LEU A 259 -5.05 -10.15 19.56
N GLY A 260 -5.77 -10.78 18.64
CA GLY A 260 -7.21 -10.95 18.68
C GLY A 260 -8.01 -9.73 18.20
N LEU A 261 -9.30 -9.96 17.99
CA LEU A 261 -10.22 -8.99 17.42
C LEU A 261 -10.38 -7.72 18.27
N SER A 262 -10.33 -7.82 19.60
CA SER A 262 -10.50 -6.67 20.50
C SER A 262 -9.39 -5.63 20.33
N VAL A 263 -8.14 -6.10 20.21
CA VAL A 263 -6.98 -5.23 19.97
C VAL A 263 -7.07 -4.63 18.56
N MET A 264 -7.40 -5.45 17.55
CA MET A 264 -7.59 -4.98 16.18
C MET A 264 -8.64 -3.86 16.09
N LYS A 265 -9.82 -4.05 16.70
CA LYS A 265 -10.89 -3.03 16.79
C LYS A 265 -10.40 -1.74 17.44
N TRP A 266 -9.60 -1.84 18.51
CA TRP A 266 -9.02 -0.67 19.16
C TRP A 266 -8.04 0.05 18.24
N MET A 267 -7.14 -0.67 17.56
CA MET A 267 -6.18 -0.10 16.61
C MET A 267 -6.89 0.62 15.46
N VAL A 268 -7.88 -0.01 14.83
CA VAL A 268 -8.72 0.61 13.79
C VAL A 268 -9.31 1.92 14.29
N ARG A 269 -9.95 1.92 15.47
CA ARG A 269 -10.51 3.15 16.08
C ARG A 269 -9.44 4.23 16.38
N ARG A 270 -8.17 3.87 16.58
CA ARG A 270 -7.08 4.85 16.74
C ARG A 270 -6.66 5.45 15.40
N ILE A 271 -6.67 4.64 14.34
CA ILE A 271 -6.34 5.04 12.97
C ILE A 271 -7.46 5.92 12.40
N SER A 272 -8.73 5.53 12.53
CA SER A 272 -9.90 6.28 12.01
C SER A 272 -10.06 7.69 12.59
N ARG A 273 -9.35 8.01 13.69
CA ARG A 273 -9.31 9.38 14.24
C ARG A 273 -8.32 10.30 13.52
N ARG A 274 -7.46 9.75 12.67
CA ARG A 274 -6.33 10.44 12.02
C ARG A 274 -6.24 10.21 10.52
N ALA A 275 -6.83 9.13 10.03
CA ALA A 275 -6.92 8.78 8.63
C ALA A 275 -8.36 8.39 8.28
N SER A 276 -8.76 8.73 7.07
CA SER A 276 -10.03 8.40 6.42
C SER A 276 -9.96 7.09 5.64
N ARG A 277 -8.78 6.49 5.52
CA ARG A 277 -8.53 5.21 4.86
C ARG A 277 -7.89 4.19 5.81
N LEU A 278 -8.19 2.92 5.56
CA LEU A 278 -7.60 1.78 6.24
C LEU A 278 -7.23 0.72 5.21
N VAL A 279 -5.97 0.31 5.17
CA VAL A 279 -5.46 -0.79 4.34
C VAL A 279 -5.18 -1.99 5.22
N PHE A 280 -6.02 -3.02 5.11
CA PHE A 280 -5.80 -4.33 5.73
C PHE A 280 -5.14 -5.26 4.71
N TYR A 281 -4.23 -6.12 5.15
CA TYR A 281 -3.66 -7.16 4.30
C TYR A 281 -3.59 -8.53 4.97
N CYS A 282 -3.60 -9.59 4.18
CA CYS A 282 -3.36 -10.96 4.60
C CYS A 282 -2.60 -11.72 3.52
N HIS A 283 -1.98 -12.83 3.87
CA HIS A 283 -1.35 -13.72 2.90
C HIS A 283 -2.12 -15.05 2.82
N PRO A 284 -2.31 -15.62 1.62
CA PRO A 284 -2.97 -16.91 1.44
C PRO A 284 -2.40 -18.04 2.29
N HIS A 285 -1.07 -18.12 2.42
CA HIS A 285 -0.39 -19.16 3.19
C HIS A 285 -0.76 -19.15 4.70
N GLU A 286 -1.29 -18.04 5.22
CA GLU A 286 -1.76 -17.95 6.61
C GLU A 286 -3.04 -18.79 6.85
N PHE A 287 -3.77 -19.16 5.80
CA PHE A 287 -5.01 -19.96 5.87
C PHE A 287 -4.80 -21.46 5.62
N VAL A 288 -3.53 -21.87 5.50
CA VAL A 288 -3.11 -23.26 5.37
C VAL A 288 -2.25 -23.61 6.59
N HIS A 289 -2.33 -24.85 7.05
CA HIS A 289 -1.54 -25.26 8.22
C HIS A 289 -0.04 -25.17 7.92
N ALA A 290 0.72 -24.53 8.82
CA ALA A 290 2.16 -24.35 8.64
C ALA A 290 2.92 -25.68 8.44
N HIS A 291 2.53 -26.76 9.13
CA HIS A 291 3.19 -28.07 9.00
C HIS A 291 3.01 -28.74 7.62
N ARG A 292 2.11 -28.20 6.77
CA ARG A 292 1.89 -28.68 5.39
C ARG A 292 2.59 -27.81 4.35
N GLN A 293 3.37 -26.84 4.78
CA GLN A 293 3.99 -25.82 3.94
C GLN A 293 5.50 -25.83 4.15
N SER A 294 6.23 -25.29 3.18
CA SER A 294 7.66 -25.03 3.30
C SER A 294 7.88 -23.52 3.27
N PHE A 295 8.67 -23.02 4.21
CA PHE A 295 8.92 -21.60 4.36
C PHE A 295 10.41 -21.29 4.24
N PRO A 296 10.78 -20.07 3.81
CA PRO A 296 12.17 -19.61 3.86
C PRO A 296 12.73 -19.67 5.28
N CYS A 297 14.05 -19.90 5.41
CA CYS A 297 14.71 -20.08 6.71
C CYS A 297 14.56 -18.87 7.67
N ASN A 298 14.25 -17.68 7.14
CA ASN A 298 14.09 -16.45 7.89
C ASN A 298 12.64 -16.16 8.31
N MET A 299 11.69 -17.07 8.09
CA MET A 299 10.31 -16.86 8.54
C MET A 299 10.20 -16.99 10.07
N SER A 300 9.61 -15.97 10.70
CA SER A 300 9.43 -15.93 12.15
C SER A 300 8.50 -17.05 12.64
N LYS A 301 8.90 -17.76 13.70
CA LYS A 301 8.05 -18.75 14.38
C LYS A 301 6.75 -18.14 14.89
N TRP A 302 6.78 -16.85 15.25
CA TRP A 302 5.60 -16.09 15.67
C TRP A 302 4.59 -15.96 14.52
N ASN A 303 5.07 -15.76 13.29
CA ASN A 303 4.20 -15.69 12.13
C ASN A 303 3.52 -17.04 11.85
N MET A 304 4.28 -18.14 11.94
CA MET A 304 3.78 -19.50 11.69
C MET A 304 2.81 -20.00 12.76
N GLN A 305 2.82 -19.41 13.95
CA GLN A 305 1.97 -19.84 15.05
C GLN A 305 0.48 -19.60 14.73
N GLY A 306 -0.31 -20.69 14.77
CA GLY A 306 -1.76 -20.64 14.54
C GLY A 306 -2.17 -20.47 13.07
N MET A 307 -1.27 -20.68 12.10
CA MET A 307 -1.66 -20.72 10.69
C MET A 307 -2.56 -21.94 10.41
N GLY A 308 -3.64 -21.71 9.67
CA GLY A 308 -4.63 -22.73 9.39
C GLY A 308 -5.98 -22.17 8.93
N PRO A 309 -6.90 -23.03 8.47
CA PRO A 309 -8.24 -22.63 8.01
C PRO A 309 -9.06 -21.92 9.09
N GLU A 310 -8.76 -22.12 10.36
CA GLU A 310 -9.40 -21.52 11.52
C GLU A 310 -9.27 -19.99 11.52
N ASN A 311 -8.29 -19.45 10.78
CA ASN A 311 -8.09 -18.02 10.57
C ASN A 311 -9.25 -17.35 9.83
N PHE A 312 -10.12 -18.10 9.14
CA PHE A 312 -11.35 -17.55 8.57
C PHE A 312 -12.31 -17.06 9.66
N SER A 313 -12.37 -17.68 10.84
CA SER A 313 -13.28 -17.29 11.93
C SER A 313 -12.99 -15.88 12.49
N PRO A 314 -11.76 -15.54 12.93
CA PRO A 314 -11.46 -14.17 13.35
C PRO A 314 -11.54 -13.17 12.20
N LEU A 315 -11.28 -13.60 10.96
CA LEU A 315 -11.44 -12.76 9.77
C LEU A 315 -12.92 -12.42 9.51
N ASP A 316 -13.82 -13.41 9.57
CA ASP A 316 -15.28 -13.20 9.49
C ASP A 316 -15.72 -12.17 10.52
N ALA A 317 -15.30 -12.33 11.78
CA ALA A 317 -15.65 -11.42 12.86
C ALA A 317 -15.07 -10.00 12.68
N PHE A 318 -13.92 -9.88 12.01
CA PHE A 318 -13.34 -8.59 11.63
C PHE A 318 -14.12 -7.91 10.51
N VAL A 319 -14.43 -8.64 9.42
CA VAL A 319 -15.22 -8.12 8.30
C VAL A 319 -16.60 -7.70 8.76
N GLU A 320 -17.27 -8.53 9.56
CA GLU A 320 -18.58 -8.21 10.13
C GLU A 320 -18.53 -6.92 10.97
N HIS A 321 -17.45 -6.71 11.72
CA HIS A 321 -17.24 -5.47 12.45
C HIS A 321 -17.08 -4.26 11.52
N MET A 322 -16.23 -4.36 10.50
CA MET A 322 -16.00 -3.28 9.54
C MET A 322 -17.29 -2.88 8.82
N MET A 323 -18.09 -3.85 8.38
CA MET A 323 -19.39 -3.61 7.75
C MET A 323 -20.39 -2.96 8.70
N ARG A 324 -20.48 -3.41 9.96
CA ARG A 324 -21.34 -2.77 10.98
C ARG A 324 -20.96 -1.32 11.27
N GLN A 325 -19.70 -0.93 11.05
CA GLN A 325 -19.27 0.46 11.18
C GLN A 325 -19.58 1.30 9.93
N GLY A 326 -20.26 0.73 8.92
CA GLY A 326 -20.55 1.41 7.66
C GLY A 326 -19.31 1.61 6.78
N CYS A 327 -18.23 0.84 7.01
CA CYS A 327 -17.06 0.91 6.15
C CYS A 327 -17.39 0.26 4.81
N SER A 328 -17.17 0.99 3.71
CA SER A 328 -17.28 0.44 2.36
C SER A 328 -15.92 -0.09 1.94
N ALA A 329 -15.88 -1.36 1.51
CA ALA A 329 -14.70 -1.92 0.88
C ALA A 329 -14.54 -1.30 -0.51
N SER A 330 -13.35 -0.81 -0.81
CA SER A 330 -13.03 -0.12 -2.06
C SER A 330 -11.70 -0.61 -2.62
N LEU A 331 -11.58 -0.62 -3.94
CA LEU A 331 -10.31 -0.87 -4.62
C LEU A 331 -9.42 0.38 -4.54
N PHE A 332 -8.13 0.23 -4.84
CA PHE A 332 -7.22 1.39 -4.86
C PHE A 332 -7.61 2.34 -6.01
N ALA A 333 -7.93 1.81 -7.19
CA ALA A 333 -8.42 2.60 -8.32
C ALA A 333 -9.67 3.43 -7.99
N ASP A 334 -10.57 2.93 -7.15
CA ASP A 334 -11.81 3.62 -6.76
C ASP A 334 -11.57 4.82 -5.81
N SER A 335 -10.40 4.85 -5.16
CA SER A 335 -10.06 5.87 -4.17
C SER A 335 -9.88 7.25 -4.78
N PHE A 336 -9.58 7.32 -6.08
CA PHE A 336 -9.24 8.55 -6.79
C PHE A 336 -10.28 8.95 -7.84
N SER A 337 -11.15 8.03 -8.28
CA SER A 337 -12.29 8.36 -9.15
C SER A 337 -13.36 9.18 -8.42
N ASN A 338 -13.64 8.87 -7.15
CA ASN A 338 -14.58 9.60 -6.29
C ASN A 338 -14.04 10.93 -5.72
N ALA A 339 -12.74 11.21 -5.91
CA ALA A 339 -12.09 12.41 -5.40
C ALA A 339 -12.43 13.69 -6.22
N ARG A 340 -13.11 13.60 -7.37
CA ARG A 340 -13.47 14.77 -8.18
C ARG A 340 -14.32 15.81 -7.43
N GLY A 341 -15.15 15.38 -6.47
CA GLY A 341 -16.07 16.27 -5.74
C GLY A 341 -15.54 16.90 -4.44
N LEU A 342 -14.60 16.24 -3.76
CA LEU A 342 -14.14 16.65 -2.41
C LEU A 342 -12.91 17.57 -2.42
N TRP A 343 -12.12 17.56 -3.49
CA TRP A 343 -10.84 18.28 -3.56
C TRP A 343 -10.88 19.59 -4.35
N SER A 344 -12.05 19.96 -4.89
CA SER A 344 -12.29 21.27 -5.54
C SER A 344 -12.09 22.46 -4.59
N ASN A 345 -12.21 22.23 -3.28
CA ASN A 345 -12.12 23.26 -2.22
C ASN A 345 -10.84 23.21 -1.36
N ALA A 346 -9.88 22.32 -1.66
CA ALA A 346 -8.60 22.27 -0.93
C ALA A 346 -7.62 23.38 -1.39
N PRO A 347 -6.67 23.84 -0.55
CA PRO A 347 -5.62 24.77 -0.97
C PRO A 347 -4.83 24.23 -2.17
N ALA A 348 -4.44 25.10 -3.11
CA ALA A 348 -3.90 24.70 -4.42
C ALA A 348 -2.63 23.82 -4.37
N ASP A 349 -1.89 23.84 -3.26
CA ASP A 349 -0.68 23.03 -3.02
C ASP A 349 -0.96 21.58 -2.59
N THR A 350 -2.24 21.23 -2.35
CA THR A 350 -2.67 19.89 -1.93
C THR A 350 -3.58 19.21 -2.96
N ARG A 351 -3.88 19.86 -4.09
CA ARG A 351 -4.68 19.27 -5.17
C ARG A 351 -3.78 18.41 -6.06
N LEU A 352 -4.23 17.18 -6.35
CA LEU A 352 -3.63 16.38 -7.41
C LEU A 352 -4.04 16.98 -8.78
N PRO A 353 -3.12 17.09 -9.77
CA PRO A 353 -3.47 17.52 -11.12
C PRO A 353 -4.48 16.55 -11.77
N SER A 354 -5.42 17.09 -12.55
CA SER A 354 -6.46 16.36 -13.30
C SER A 354 -5.90 15.22 -14.16
N ASP A 355 -4.66 15.36 -14.61
CA ASP A 355 -4.10 14.55 -15.70
C ASP A 355 -3.81 13.10 -15.30
N ALA A 356 -3.66 12.83 -14.00
CA ALA A 356 -3.46 11.47 -13.48
C ALA A 356 -4.77 10.65 -13.44
N ILE A 357 -5.93 11.31 -13.45
CA ILE A 357 -7.24 10.68 -13.23
C ILE A 357 -7.85 10.17 -14.55
N ASP A 358 -7.57 10.83 -15.67
CA ASP A 358 -8.18 10.48 -16.95
C ASP A 358 -7.52 9.26 -17.62
N ALA A 359 -6.29 8.91 -17.24
CA ALA A 359 -5.60 7.71 -17.74
C ALA A 359 -6.22 6.39 -17.26
N VAL A 360 -6.86 6.37 -16.08
CA VAL A 360 -7.44 5.15 -15.48
C VAL A 360 -8.71 4.70 -16.23
N HIS A 361 -9.42 5.62 -16.88
CA HIS A 361 -10.68 5.30 -17.59
C HIS A 361 -10.51 5.07 -19.10
N ALA A 362 -9.45 5.60 -19.72
CA ALA A 362 -9.22 5.49 -21.16
C ALA A 362 -8.85 4.07 -21.62
N HIS A 363 -8.24 3.24 -20.76
CA HIS A 363 -7.86 1.86 -21.10
C HIS A 363 -8.97 0.81 -20.91
N GLY A 364 -10.18 1.23 -20.51
CA GLY A 364 -11.31 0.32 -20.26
C GLY A 364 -12.25 0.09 -21.45
N THR A 365 -12.12 0.82 -22.56
CA THR A 365 -13.07 0.71 -23.68
C THR A 365 -12.43 1.02 -25.04
N SER A 366 -11.76 0.03 -25.63
CA SER A 366 -11.74 -0.20 -27.11
C SER A 366 -10.77 -1.33 -27.46
N LEU A 367 -11.33 -2.46 -27.92
CA LEU A 367 -10.59 -3.50 -28.63
C LEU A 367 -10.52 -3.11 -30.11
N PRO A 368 -9.33 -2.96 -30.73
CA PRO A 368 -9.21 -3.09 -32.17
C PRO A 368 -9.15 -4.58 -32.51
N GLN A 369 -10.18 -5.07 -33.19
CA GLN A 369 -10.14 -6.37 -33.84
C GLN A 369 -9.08 -6.37 -34.95
N GLY A 370 -8.26 -7.43 -34.96
CA GLY A 370 -7.49 -7.83 -36.12
C GLY A 370 -6.01 -7.48 -36.04
N LEU A 371 -5.19 -8.46 -35.65
CA LEU A 371 -3.88 -8.67 -36.25
C LEU A 371 -3.49 -10.15 -36.12
N SER A 372 -3.22 -10.71 -37.30
CA SER A 372 -2.97 -12.11 -37.62
C SER A 372 -1.81 -12.73 -36.82
N ARG A 373 -2.05 -13.91 -36.26
CA ARG A 373 -1.01 -14.77 -35.66
C ARG A 373 0.00 -15.20 -36.73
N ARG A 374 1.30 -15.04 -36.47
CA ARG A 374 2.37 -15.77 -37.18
C ARG A 374 2.72 -17.03 -36.37
N PRO A 375 2.90 -18.21 -36.98
CA PRO A 375 3.37 -19.40 -36.28
C PRO A 375 4.90 -19.36 -36.13
N MET A 376 5.39 -19.75 -34.95
CA MET A 376 6.79 -20.11 -34.72
C MET A 376 7.03 -21.57 -35.17
N PRO A 377 8.23 -21.92 -35.67
CA PRO A 377 8.47 -23.18 -36.35
C PRO A 377 8.67 -24.35 -35.39
N ALA A 378 8.14 -25.50 -35.78
CA ALA A 378 8.38 -26.80 -35.16
C ALA A 378 9.78 -27.31 -35.52
N HIS A 379 10.54 -27.78 -34.52
CA HIS A 379 11.72 -28.60 -34.77
C HIS A 379 11.44 -30.07 -34.42
N MET A 380 11.82 -30.90 -35.38
CA MET A 380 11.58 -32.33 -35.49
C MET A 380 12.33 -33.16 -34.45
N SER A 381 11.67 -34.25 -34.08
CA SER A 381 12.19 -35.43 -33.39
C SER A 381 13.18 -36.22 -34.25
N SER A 382 14.20 -36.77 -33.61
CA SER A 382 14.82 -38.06 -33.98
C SER A 382 15.10 -38.84 -32.70
N GLY A 383 14.59 -40.08 -32.61
CA GLY A 383 14.90 -41.05 -31.55
C GLY A 383 16.36 -41.54 -31.65
N THR A 384 16.88 -42.44 -30.83
CA THR A 384 16.35 -43.42 -29.88
C THR A 384 17.48 -43.76 -28.90
N ASP A 385 17.15 -44.17 -27.66
CA ASP A 385 17.60 -45.42 -27.02
C ASP A 385 17.60 -45.33 -25.49
N GLY A 386 17.16 -46.44 -24.89
CA GLY A 386 16.77 -46.55 -23.51
C GLY A 386 17.93 -46.73 -22.53
N ALA A 387 17.72 -46.27 -21.30
CA ALA A 387 18.35 -46.84 -20.11
C ALA A 387 17.57 -46.41 -18.85
N THR A 388 16.85 -47.39 -18.28
CA THR A 388 16.70 -47.66 -16.84
C THR A 388 16.59 -46.53 -15.81
N ARG A 389 15.43 -46.51 -15.14
CA ARG A 389 15.16 -45.96 -13.81
C ARG A 389 16.32 -46.17 -12.82
N ARG A 390 16.77 -45.09 -12.16
CA ARG A 390 17.21 -45.11 -10.75
C ARG A 390 16.79 -43.82 -10.04
N SER A 391 15.91 -44.02 -9.06
CA SER A 391 15.58 -43.11 -7.98
C SER A 391 16.81 -42.83 -7.11
N ILE A 392 17.13 -41.56 -6.89
CA ILE A 392 18.14 -41.13 -5.91
C ILE A 392 17.40 -40.62 -4.68
N HIS A 393 17.34 -41.48 -3.66
CA HIS A 393 17.12 -41.09 -2.28
C HIS A 393 18.43 -40.48 -1.77
N CYS A 394 18.39 -39.25 -1.23
CA CYS A 394 19.46 -38.71 -0.40
C CYS A 394 19.14 -39.01 1.06
N GLU A 395 19.87 -39.96 1.63
CA GLU A 395 19.94 -40.22 3.07
C GLU A 395 20.71 -39.11 3.79
N VAL A 396 20.19 -38.71 4.95
CA VAL A 396 20.85 -37.83 5.92
C VAL A 396 21.66 -38.72 6.89
N PRO A 397 22.97 -38.51 7.09
CA PRO A 397 23.71 -39.24 8.11
C PRO A 397 23.54 -38.57 9.47
N SER A 398 22.95 -39.32 10.40
CA SER A 398 23.00 -39.10 11.84
C SER A 398 24.31 -39.65 12.41
N GLN A 399 25.15 -38.85 13.06
CA GLN A 399 26.08 -39.09 14.20
C GLN A 399 26.66 -37.71 14.57
N LEU A 400 26.89 -37.26 15.80
CA LEU A 400 26.91 -37.82 17.15
C LEU A 400 26.74 -36.64 18.14
#